data_AF-A0A3B8NT98-F1
#
_entry.id   AF-A0A3B8NT98-F1
#
_cell.length_a   1.000
_cell.length_b   1.000
_cell.length_c   1.000
_cell.angle_alpha   90.00
_cell.angle_beta   90.00
_cell.angle_gamma   90.00
#
_symmetry.space_group_name_H-M   'P 1'
#
loop_
_entity.id
_entity.type
_entity.pdbx_description
1 polymer ?
#
loop_
_entity_poly.entity_id
_entity_poly.type
_entity_poly.pdbx_seq_one_letter_code
_entity_poly.pdbx_strand_id
1 'polypeptide(L)' 'MDYRKRKVEYTEIDLGKQTDQIPALLELTDGERITPVIVENGEVTIGFKGGY' A
#
# COMPACT_ATOMS: atom_id res chain seq x y z
N MET A 1 3.46 5.90 10.18
CA MET A 1 4.59 6.04 9.22
C MET A 1 4.31 7.24 8.33
N ASP A 2 5.15 8.27 8.38
CA ASP A 2 4.88 9.58 7.75
C ASP A 2 5.77 9.75 6.50
N TYR A 3 5.42 9.03 5.42
CA TYR A 3 6.14 9.11 4.13
C TYR A 3 5.98 10.49 3.49
N ARG A 4 4.90 11.21 3.80
CA ARG A 4 4.69 12.61 3.41
C ARG A 4 5.75 13.54 3.99
N LYS A 5 6.21 13.31 5.22
CA LYS A 5 7.31 14.09 5.84
C LYS A 5 8.69 13.73 5.33
N ARG A 6 8.92 12.49 4.89
CA ARG A 6 10.27 12.03 4.52
C ARG A 6 10.76 12.52 3.15
N LYS A 7 9.94 13.24 2.36
CA LYS A 7 10.28 13.67 0.98
C LYS A 7 10.84 12.52 0.12
N VAL A 8 10.38 11.30 0.38
CA VAL A 8 10.71 10.16 -0.47
C VAL A 8 9.79 10.24 -1.67
N GLU A 9 10.30 9.99 -2.88
CA GLU A 9 9.45 9.81 -4.05
C GLU A 9 8.65 8.52 -3.88
N TYR A 10 7.32 8.65 -3.80
CA TYR A 10 6.41 7.52 -3.75
C TYR A 10 5.31 7.72 -4.78
N THR A 11 4.80 6.61 -5.31
CA THR A 11 3.60 6.60 -6.14
C THR A 11 2.41 6.24 -5.27
N GLU A 12 1.46 7.15 -5.13
CA GLU A 12 0.19 6.85 -4.45
C GLU A 12 -0.76 6.15 -5.42
N ILE A 13 -1.18 4.94 -5.06
CA ILE A 13 -2.15 4.16 -5.83
C ILE A 13 -3.48 4.15 -5.07
N ASP A 14 -4.43 4.93 -5.57
CA ASP A 14 -5.81 4.94 -5.09
C ASP A 14 -6.59 3.80 -5.75
N LEU A 15 -6.84 2.71 -5.03
CA LEU A 15 -7.57 1.53 -5.52
C LEU A 15 -9.06 1.78 -5.78
N GLY A 16 -9.62 2.89 -5.26
CA GLY A 16 -10.98 3.33 -5.59
C GLY A 16 -11.07 3.94 -6.99
N LYS A 17 -9.97 4.51 -7.48
CA LYS A 17 -9.87 5.08 -8.84
C LYS A 17 -9.15 4.15 -9.82
N GLN A 18 -8.22 3.33 -9.33
CA GLN A 18 -7.37 2.42 -10.10
C GLN A 18 -7.70 0.98 -9.70
N THR A 19 -8.88 0.52 -10.11
CA THR A 19 -9.35 -0.85 -9.81
C THR A 19 -8.48 -1.93 -10.46
N ASP A 20 -7.77 -1.61 -11.54
CA ASP A 20 -6.82 -2.50 -12.21
C ASP A 20 -5.61 -2.86 -11.36
N GLN A 21 -5.37 -2.14 -10.25
CA GLN A 21 -4.29 -2.42 -9.30
C GLN A 21 -4.73 -3.32 -8.14
N ILE A 22 -6.01 -3.73 -8.10
CA ILE A 22 -6.52 -4.69 -7.10
C ILE A 22 -5.81 -6.06 -7.22
N PRO A 23 -5.58 -6.65 -8.40
CA PRO A 23 -4.82 -7.89 -8.52
C PRO A 23 -3.40 -7.76 -7.95
N ALA A 24 -2.70 -6.67 -8.27
CA ALA A 24 -1.38 -6.39 -7.72
C ALA A 24 -1.40 -6.26 -6.19
N LEU A 25 -2.44 -5.62 -5.61
CA LEU A 25 -2.61 -5.62 -4.15
C LEU A 25 -2.74 -7.05 -3.61
N LEU A 26 -3.62 -7.85 -4.18
CA LEU A 26 -3.89 -9.22 -3.74
C LEU A 26 -2.64 -10.10 -3.82
N GLU A 27 -1.81 -9.93 -4.85
CA GLU A 27 -0.52 -10.63 -4.94
C GLU A 27 0.45 -10.26 -3.81
N LEU A 28 0.41 -9.00 -3.34
CA LEU A 28 1.26 -8.52 -2.26
C LEU A 28 0.79 -8.94 -0.86
N THR A 29 -0.50 -9.29 -0.72
CA THR A 29 -1.17 -9.56 0.55
C THR A 29 -1.72 -10.98 0.64
N ASP A 30 -1.22 -11.90 -0.19
CA ASP A 30 -1.65 -13.31 -0.23
C ASP A 30 -3.18 -13.49 -0.44
N GLY A 31 -3.78 -12.61 -1.23
CA GLY A 31 -5.21 -12.61 -1.54
C GLY A 31 -6.08 -11.79 -0.60
N GLU A 32 -5.51 -11.07 0.36
CA GLU A 32 -6.28 -10.24 1.28
C GLU A 32 -6.39 -8.78 0.83
N ARG A 33 -7.59 -8.21 0.79
CA ARG A 33 -7.77 -6.80 0.40
C ARG A 33 -7.48 -5.83 1.55
N ILE A 34 -6.24 -5.84 2.05
CA ILE A 34 -5.79 -5.04 3.18
C ILE A 34 -5.14 -3.74 2.67
N THR A 35 -5.47 -2.61 3.29
CA THR A 35 -4.82 -1.32 3.01
C THR A 35 -4.60 -0.54 4.31
N PRO A 36 -3.61 0.35 4.39
CA PRO A 36 -2.59 0.66 3.38
C PRO A 36 -1.50 -0.42 3.23
N VAL A 37 -1.02 -0.64 2.01
CA VAL A 37 0.17 -1.46 1.73
C VAL A 37 1.25 -0.56 1.17
N ILE A 38 2.46 -0.70 1.69
CA ILE A 38 3.63 0.08 1.28
C ILE A 38 4.66 -0.92 0.76
N VAL A 39 5.20 -0.67 -0.42
CA VAL A 39 6.30 -1.46 -0.98
C VAL A 39 7.54 -0.57 -1.04
N GLU A 40 8.60 -0.94 -0.33
CA GLU A 40 9.86 -0.19 -0.29
C GLU A 40 11.02 -1.15 -0.55
N ASN A 41 11.82 -0.90 -1.59
CA ASN A 41 12.94 -1.77 -2.00
C ASN A 41 12.58 -3.26 -2.17
N GLY A 42 11.34 -3.56 -2.58
CA GLY A 42 10.83 -4.93 -2.72
C GLY A 42 10.33 -5.56 -1.42
N GLU A 43 10.47 -4.87 -0.28
CA GLU A 43 9.86 -5.26 0.98
C GLU A 43 8.42 -4.76 1.06
N VAL A 44 7.49 -5.67 1.31
CA VAL A 44 6.07 -5.35 1.44
C VAL A 44 5.74 -5.15 2.91
N THR A 45 5.34 -3.93 3.26
CA THR A 45 4.85 -3.57 4.59
C THR A 45 3.34 -3.37 4.52
N ILE A 46 2.60 -4.25 5.19
CA ILE A 46 1.16 -4.07 5.40
C ILE A 46 0.99 -3.11 6.59
N GLY A 47 0.51 -1.91 6.31
CA GLY A 47 0.23 -0.89 7.31
C GLY A 47 -1.02 -1.27 8.09
N PHE A 48 -0.86 -1.96 9.21
CA PHE A 48 -1.97 -2.28 10.11
C PHE A 48 -2.51 -0.98 10.73
N LYS A 49 -3.66 -0.49 10.25
CA LYS A 49 -4.35 0.65 10.85
C LYS A 49 -5.35 0.17 11.92
N GLY A 50 -4.83 -0.41 12.99
CA GLY A 50 -5.58 -0.60 14.22
C GLY A 50 -5.59 0.69 15.05
N GLY A 51 -6.66 1.48 14.92
CA GLY A 51 -7.11 2.47 15.90
C GLY A 51 -6.39 3.83 15.96
N TYR A 52 -6.92 4.84 15.26
CA TYR A 52 -7.46 6.07 15.86
C TYR A 52 -8.27 6.86 14.82
#